data_AF-A0A527ZB93-F1
#
_entry.id   AF-A0A527ZB93-F1
#
_cell.length_a   1.000
_cell.length_b   1.000
_cell.length_c   1.000
_cell.angle_alpha   90.00
_cell.angle_beta   90.00
_cell.angle_gamma   90.00
#
_symmetry.space_group_name_H-M   'P 1'
#
loop_
_entity.id
_entity.type
_entity.pdbx_description
1 polymer ?
#
loop_
_entity_poly.entity_id
_entity_poly.type
_entity_poly.pdbx_seq_one_letter_code
_entity_poly.pdbx_strand_id
1 'polypeptide(L)'
;SNLGALATALGLNTEEITDVVPCQVVSTGAAHLLVPIRDRQAVDRISPDSKQLFDLLNEAGGEGCYVFSLDPLQPGTTAYARFFNPTVGIAEDPATGTAAGPLAAHLVAYGLA
;
A
#
# COMPACT_ATOMS: atom_id res chain seq x y z
N SER A 1 -9.02 7.59 9.40
CA SER A 1 -8.11 6.44 9.48
C SER A 1 -7.03 6.75 10.51
N ASN A 2 -6.74 5.84 11.42
CA ASN A 2 -5.67 6.05 12.41
C ASN A 2 -4.30 5.77 11.76
N LEU A 3 -3.66 6.81 11.20
CA LEU A 3 -2.38 6.70 10.50
C LEU A 3 -1.28 6.06 11.37
N GLY A 4 -1.28 6.34 12.68
CA GLY A 4 -0.35 5.74 13.63
C GLY A 4 -0.59 4.23 13.82
N ALA A 5 -1.85 3.79 13.85
CA ALA A 5 -2.17 2.37 13.88
C ALA A 5 -1.74 1.66 12.59
N LEU A 6 -1.95 2.30 11.42
CA LEU A 6 -1.49 1.75 10.15
C LEU A 6 0.04 1.64 10.10
N ALA A 7 0.77 2.68 10.52
CA ALA A 7 2.23 2.64 10.58
C ALA A 7 2.72 1.52 11.52
N THR A 8 2.11 1.40 12.71
CA THR A 8 2.42 0.32 13.67
C THR A 8 2.16 -1.06 13.06
N ALA A 9 1.02 -1.25 12.39
CA ALA A 9 0.67 -2.52 11.76
C ALA A 9 1.62 -2.90 10.61
N LEU A 10 2.23 -1.92 9.94
CA LEU A 10 3.22 -2.13 8.87
C LEU A 10 4.67 -2.23 9.41
N GLY A 11 4.90 -1.99 10.71
CA GLY A 11 6.25 -1.94 11.28
C GLY A 11 7.05 -0.71 10.84
N LEU A 12 6.37 0.42 10.61
CA LEU A 12 6.95 1.68 10.16
C LEU A 12 6.78 2.80 11.19
N ASN A 13 7.57 3.85 11.05
CA ASN A 13 7.25 5.14 11.68
C ASN A 13 6.20 5.88 10.85
N THR A 14 5.33 6.67 11.51
CA THR A 14 4.28 7.44 10.85
C THR A 14 4.81 8.37 9.76
N GLU A 15 6.00 8.95 9.96
CA GLU A 15 6.71 9.83 9.01
C GLU A 15 7.21 9.13 7.74
N GLU A 16 7.18 7.80 7.71
CA GLU A 16 7.51 7.01 6.53
C GLU A 16 6.29 6.76 5.63
N ILE A 17 5.08 7.03 6.13
CA ILE A 17 3.87 7.13 5.32
C ILE A 17 3.73 8.59 4.89
N THR A 18 3.73 8.84 3.59
CA THR A 18 3.71 10.21 3.06
C THR A 18 2.29 10.70 2.78
N ASP A 19 2.16 12.00 2.55
CA ASP A 19 0.92 12.69 2.20
C ASP A 19 0.90 13.16 0.74
N VAL A 20 1.83 12.66 -0.10
CA VAL A 20 1.87 12.97 -1.54
C VAL A 20 0.55 12.64 -2.24
N VAL A 21 -0.13 11.61 -1.73
CA VAL A 21 -1.54 11.27 -1.98
C VAL A 21 -2.15 10.71 -0.69
N PRO A 22 -3.48 10.73 -0.50
CA PRO A 22 -4.07 10.15 0.69
C PRO A 22 -4.00 8.62 0.68
N CYS A 23 -3.88 8.01 1.87
CA CYS A 23 -4.17 6.59 2.03
C CYS A 23 -5.64 6.33 1.71
N GLN A 24 -5.93 5.49 0.71
CA GLN A 24 -7.28 5.33 0.19
C GLN A 24 -7.55 3.90 -0.27
N VAL A 25 -8.74 3.39 0.04
CA VAL A 25 -9.24 2.15 -0.57
C VAL A 25 -9.72 2.44 -2.00
N VAL A 26 -9.13 1.74 -2.97
CA VAL A 26 -9.47 1.83 -4.39
C VAL A 26 -9.87 0.45 -4.89
N SER A 27 -10.92 0.37 -5.71
CA SER A 27 -11.38 -0.90 -6.29
C SER A 27 -11.61 -0.78 -7.79
N THR A 28 -11.10 -1.75 -8.53
CA THR A 28 -11.45 -2.02 -9.94
C THR A 28 -11.97 -3.45 -10.11
N GLY A 29 -12.56 -4.02 -9.06
CA GLY A 29 -12.99 -5.42 -8.98
C GLY A 29 -12.58 -6.09 -7.67
N ALA A 30 -11.48 -5.64 -7.05
CA ALA A 30 -11.04 -5.99 -5.70
C ALA A 30 -10.60 -4.70 -4.98
N ALA A 31 -11.02 -4.52 -3.73
CA ALA A 31 -10.76 -3.32 -2.95
C ALA A 31 -9.38 -3.40 -2.26
N HIS A 32 -8.47 -2.48 -2.57
CA HIS A 32 -7.15 -2.44 -1.96
C HIS A 32 -6.88 -1.09 -1.32
N LEU A 33 -6.41 -1.11 -0.08
CA LEU A 33 -5.90 0.08 0.61
C LEU A 33 -4.55 0.45 -0.01
N LEU A 34 -4.51 1.56 -0.74
CA LEU A 34 -3.27 2.14 -1.26
C LEU A 34 -2.60 2.97 -0.17
N VAL A 35 -1.33 2.73 0.09
CA VAL A 35 -0.55 3.42 1.13
C VAL A 35 0.75 3.97 0.52
N PRO A 36 0.89 5.29 0.39
CA PRO A 36 2.13 5.89 -0.10
C PRO A 36 3.21 5.89 0.98
N ILE A 37 4.38 5.38 0.61
CA ILE A 37 5.55 5.20 1.45
C ILE A 37 6.69 6.07 0.91
N ARG A 38 7.47 6.63 1.83
CA ARG A 38 8.52 7.62 1.58
C ARG A 38 9.51 7.22 0.49
N ASP A 39 10.06 6.02 0.58
CA ASP A 39 11.08 5.54 -0.33
C ASP A 39 11.09 4.01 -0.42
N ARG A 40 11.90 3.49 -1.33
CA ARG A 40 12.02 2.06 -1.59
C ARG A 40 12.55 1.28 -0.37
N GLN A 41 13.48 1.88 0.36
CA GLN A 41 14.08 1.26 1.54
C GLN A 41 13.07 1.10 2.69
N ALA A 42 12.13 2.02 2.84
CA ALA A 42 11.00 1.88 3.75
C ALA A 42 10.07 0.76 3.28
N VAL A 43 9.71 0.70 1.99
CA VAL A 43 8.88 -0.40 1.43
C VAL A 43 9.52 -1.77 1.69
N ASP A 44 10.83 -1.92 1.45
CA ASP A 44 11.56 -3.18 1.63
C ASP A 44 11.62 -3.64 3.09
N ARG A 45 11.61 -2.70 4.05
CA ARG A 45 11.67 -3.02 5.50
C ARG A 45 10.33 -3.42 6.10
N ILE A 46 9.21 -3.20 5.39
CA ILE A 46 7.87 -3.52 5.91
C ILE A 46 7.79 -5.02 6.24
N SER A 47 7.37 -5.28 7.47
CA SER A 47 7.11 -6.61 8.02
C SER A 47 5.81 -6.52 8.83
N PRO A 48 4.64 -6.72 8.20
CA PRO A 48 3.37 -6.41 8.83
C PRO A 48 3.04 -7.34 9.99
N ASP A 49 2.41 -6.79 11.03
CA ASP A 49 1.60 -7.59 11.94
C ASP A 49 0.30 -7.98 11.19
N SER A 50 0.20 -9.24 10.79
CA SER A 50 -0.91 -9.72 9.97
C SER A 50 -2.27 -9.54 10.65
N LYS A 51 -2.34 -9.63 11.99
CA LYS A 51 -3.59 -9.48 12.72
C LYS A 51 -4.01 -8.01 12.76
N GLN A 52 -3.10 -7.12 13.14
CA GLN A 52 -3.39 -5.69 13.21
C GLN A 52 -3.74 -5.13 11.83
N LEU A 53 -3.03 -5.56 10.79
CA LEU A 53 -3.32 -5.15 9.41
C LEU A 53 -4.68 -5.69 8.93
N PHE A 54 -5.04 -6.93 9.28
CA PHE A 54 -6.36 -7.49 8.97
C PHE A 54 -7.50 -6.69 9.61
N ASP A 55 -7.38 -6.34 10.89
CA ASP A 55 -8.41 -5.58 11.61
C ASP A 55 -8.62 -4.19 10.95
N LEU A 56 -7.52 -3.48 10.62
CA LEU A 56 -7.58 -2.19 9.94
C LEU A 56 -8.18 -2.28 8.53
N LEU A 57 -7.85 -3.34 7.78
CA LEU A 57 -8.39 -3.57 6.45
C LEU A 57 -9.91 -3.82 6.50
N ASN A 58 -10.39 -4.61 7.46
CA ASN A 58 -11.82 -4.83 7.66
C ASN A 58 -12.56 -3.54 8.02
N GLU A 59 -11.99 -2.71 8.90
CA GLU A 59 -12.56 -1.40 9.25
C GLU A 59 -12.63 -0.45 8.04
N ALA A 60 -11.61 -0.49 7.18
CA ALA A 60 -11.53 0.36 5.99
C ALA A 60 -12.32 -0.19 4.78
N GLY A 61 -12.79 -1.45 4.83
CA GLY A 61 -13.40 -2.13 3.69
C GLY A 61 -12.40 -2.52 2.59
N GLY A 62 -11.14 -2.76 2.95
CA GLY A 62 -10.09 -3.23 2.06
C GLY A 62 -9.91 -4.75 2.13
N GLU A 63 -9.74 -5.38 0.98
CA GLU A 63 -9.40 -6.80 0.85
C GLU A 63 -7.89 -7.03 0.92
N GLY A 64 -7.06 -6.00 0.75
CA GLY A 64 -5.61 -6.09 0.92
C GLY A 64 -4.94 -4.72 1.03
N CYS A 65 -3.66 -4.70 1.39
CA CYS A 65 -2.87 -3.49 1.58
C CYS A 65 -1.77 -3.41 0.52
N TYR A 66 -1.85 -2.41 -0.35
CA TYR A 66 -0.90 -2.16 -1.43
C TYR A 66 -0.05 -0.93 -1.08
N VAL A 67 1.16 -1.19 -0.60
CA VAL A 67 2.12 -0.14 -0.25
C VAL A 67 2.96 0.21 -1.47
N PHE A 68 3.26 1.49 -1.66
CA PHE A 68 4.05 1.92 -2.81
C PHE A 68 4.91 3.14 -2.49
N SER A 69 6.07 3.25 -3.14
CA SER A 69 6.87 4.48 -3.18
C SER A 69 6.97 4.98 -4.62
N LEU A 70 7.12 6.29 -4.78
CA LEU A 70 7.41 6.94 -6.07
C LEU A 70 8.93 7.11 -6.29
N ASP A 71 9.73 6.40 -5.52
CA ASP A 71 11.19 6.33 -5.63
C ASP A 71 11.54 5.23 -6.64
N PRO A 72 11.91 5.59 -7.90
CA PRO A 72 11.97 4.64 -8.99
C PRO A 72 13.21 3.74 -8.91
N LEU A 73 13.03 2.44 -9.25
CA LEU A 73 14.14 1.50 -9.35
C LEU A 73 15.01 1.71 -10.60
N GLN A 74 14.36 2.07 -11.71
CA GLN A 74 14.98 2.25 -13.03
C GLN A 74 14.31 3.42 -13.77
N PRO A 75 14.99 4.07 -14.73
CA PRO A 75 14.37 5.04 -15.61
C PRO A 75 13.14 4.44 -16.31
N GLY A 76 11.98 5.11 -16.19
CA GLY A 76 10.70 4.64 -16.75
C GLY A 76 9.81 3.83 -15.80
N THR A 77 10.26 3.54 -14.57
CA THR A 77 9.38 3.01 -13.51
C THR A 77 8.72 4.16 -12.75
N THR A 78 7.39 4.15 -12.62
CA THR A 78 6.65 5.18 -11.88
C THR A 78 6.57 4.90 -10.37
N ALA A 79 6.49 3.62 -9.97
CA ALA A 79 6.35 3.25 -8.57
C ALA A 79 7.01 1.90 -8.25
N TYR A 80 7.45 1.74 -7.02
CA TYR A 80 7.87 0.48 -6.43
C TYR A 80 6.87 0.05 -5.37
N ALA A 81 6.34 -1.18 -5.43
CA ALA A 81 5.22 -1.60 -4.60
C ALA A 81 5.36 -3.03 -4.07
N ARG A 82 4.72 -3.29 -2.93
CA ARG A 82 4.53 -4.63 -2.33
C ARG A 82 3.05 -4.80 -1.95
N PHE A 83 2.57 -6.03 -1.99
CA PHE A 83 1.17 -6.35 -1.69
C PHE A 83 1.07 -7.30 -0.50
N PHE A 84 0.38 -6.87 0.55
CA PHE A 84 0.12 -7.68 1.75
C PHE A 84 -1.37 -8.02 1.80
N ASN A 85 -1.70 -9.30 1.91
CA ASN A 85 -3.07 -9.78 1.78
C ASN A 85 -3.47 -10.74 2.92
N PRO A 86 -3.49 -10.26 4.18
CA PRO A 86 -3.79 -11.10 5.32
C PRO A 86 -5.24 -11.62 5.33
N THR A 87 -6.16 -10.99 4.58
CA THR A 87 -7.58 -11.37 4.52
C THR A 87 -7.81 -12.75 3.89
N VAL A 88 -6.88 -13.20 3.03
CA VAL A 88 -6.89 -14.53 2.42
C VAL A 88 -5.83 -15.48 3.01
N GLY A 89 -5.23 -15.10 4.13
CA GLY A 89 -4.21 -15.90 4.83
C GLY A 89 -2.82 -15.86 4.19
N ILE A 90 -2.57 -14.91 3.28
CA ILE A 90 -1.27 -14.73 2.62
C ILE A 90 -0.55 -13.55 3.26
N ALA A 91 0.68 -13.76 3.72
CA ALA A 91 1.48 -12.68 4.29
C ALA A 91 1.84 -11.64 3.21
N GLU A 92 2.36 -12.09 2.07
CA GLU A 92 2.74 -11.23 0.93
C GLU A 92 2.41 -11.95 -0.39
N ASP A 93 1.82 -11.20 -1.31
CA ASP A 93 1.43 -11.69 -2.63
C ASP A 93 2.38 -11.14 -3.71
N PRO A 94 3.19 -11.99 -4.36
CA PRO A 94 4.13 -11.57 -5.40
C PRO A 94 3.46 -11.23 -6.74
N ALA A 95 2.18 -11.60 -6.95
CA ALA A 95 1.49 -11.45 -8.23
C ALA A 95 0.48 -10.29 -8.21
N THR A 96 0.98 -9.08 -8.41
CA THR A 96 0.25 -7.82 -8.11
C THR A 96 -0.61 -7.26 -9.26
N GLY A 97 -0.91 -8.04 -10.30
CA GLY A 97 -1.58 -7.52 -11.51
C GLY A 97 -2.92 -6.81 -11.23
N THR A 98 -3.70 -7.31 -10.27
CA THR A 98 -4.97 -6.70 -9.84
C THR A 98 -4.81 -5.44 -9.01
N ALA A 99 -3.64 -5.22 -8.40
CA ALA A 99 -3.36 -4.06 -7.55
C ALA A 99 -2.58 -2.95 -8.30
N ALA A 100 -1.78 -3.32 -9.30
CA ALA A 100 -1.05 -2.37 -10.14
C ALA A 100 -1.97 -1.46 -10.97
N GLY A 101 -3.09 -2.00 -11.47
CA GLY A 101 -4.11 -1.23 -12.21
C GLY A 101 -4.74 -0.11 -11.39
N PRO A 102 -5.33 -0.42 -10.21
CA PRO A 102 -5.81 0.57 -9.25
C PRO A 102 -4.77 1.63 -8.87
N LEU A 103 -3.51 1.24 -8.64
CA LEU A 103 -2.44 2.20 -8.35
C LEU A 103 -2.21 3.15 -9.53
N ALA A 104 -2.11 2.63 -10.76
CA ALA A 104 -1.92 3.47 -11.94
C ALA A 104 -3.06 4.48 -12.11
N ALA A 105 -4.32 4.04 -11.98
CA ALA A 105 -5.48 4.91 -12.06
C ALA A 105 -5.48 5.98 -10.96
N HIS A 106 -5.09 5.60 -9.74
CA HIS A 106 -4.95 6.52 -8.61
C HIS A 106 -3.87 7.57 -8.90
N LEU A 107 -2.67 7.17 -9.32
CA LEU A 107 -1.57 8.10 -9.60
C LEU A 107 -1.92 9.08 -10.74
N VAL A 108 -2.56 8.61 -11.81
CA VAL A 108 -3.06 9.48 -12.89
C VAL A 108 -4.08 10.49 -12.37
N ALA A 109 -5.01 10.07 -11.52
CA ALA A 109 -6.02 10.95 -10.93
C ALA A 109 -5.42 12.09 -10.07
N TYR A 110 -4.23 11.86 -9.51
CA TYR A 110 -3.46 12.86 -8.76
C TYR A 110 -2.34 13.54 -9.57
N GLY A 111 -2.21 13.26 -10.88
CA GLY A 111 -1.22 13.89 -11.76
C GLY A 111 0.24 13.45 -11.52
N LEU A 112 0.43 12.23 -11.02
CA LEU A 112 1.74 11.65 -10.67
C LEU A 112 2.23 10.60 -11.68
N ALA A 113 1.44 10.35 -12.73
CA ALA A 113 1.72 9.42 -13.82
C ALA A 113 1.15 9.94 -15.14
#